data_AF-A0A7S3TRQ5-F1
#
_entry.id   AF-A0A7S3TRQ5-F1
#
_cell.length_a   1.000
_cell.length_b   1.000
_cell.length_c   1.000
_cell.angle_alpha   90.00
_cell.angle_beta   90.00
_cell.angle_gamma   90.00
#
_symmetry.space_group_name_H-M   'P 1'
#
loop_
_entity.id
_entity.type
_entity.pdbx_description
1 polymer ?
#
loop_
_entity_poly.entity_id
_entity_poly.type
_entity_poly.pdbx_seq_one_letter_code
_entity_poly.pdbx_strand_id
1 'polypeptide(L)'
;EVAAARGCDLFLVQNGDLNDGTGFSRTPPAVLVPLLQRMPFDALTTGNHELYENENIDYLAQPGGFIDSWNGSFITSNTLDAATGEHLGSSHKLLVGRTSRVLAFGFLYDMRDHADHVIVTRVEEAVQQAWFVDALTATEYDAVLFLTHMDFKDPLVDLLLAATRASAGAAVPVLFVTGHSHVRAYRDLDTRAASFEAGRYLDTIGFASFSLSPPPSVASSSAAAAATFAHLNIDANRASMAAAAGLADPASLLTAAGAALRGEIKRAAQDSASAMCSAARHARTRRLRGWARPSHSGGSTWTR
;
A
#
# COMPACT_ATOMS: atom_id res chain seq x y z
N GLU A 1 20.29 7.76 0.62
CA GLU A 1 21.65 8.37 0.48
C GLU A 1 21.69 9.48 -0.57
N VAL A 2 21.33 9.21 -1.84
CA VAL A 2 21.33 10.22 -2.91
C VAL A 2 20.48 11.45 -2.58
N ALA A 3 19.25 11.25 -2.07
CA ALA A 3 18.38 12.36 -1.64
C ALA A 3 19.05 13.21 -0.54
N ALA A 4 19.59 12.56 0.50
CA ALA A 4 20.29 13.23 1.59
C ALA A 4 21.52 14.03 1.11
N ALA A 5 22.30 13.50 0.16
CA ALA A 5 23.44 14.21 -0.43
C ALA A 5 23.02 15.46 -1.23
N ARG A 6 21.76 15.52 -1.66
CA ARG A 6 21.16 16.67 -2.34
C ARG A 6 20.39 17.60 -1.40
N GLY A 7 20.40 17.32 -0.09
CA GLY A 7 19.62 18.08 0.88
C GLY A 7 18.11 17.88 0.75
N CYS A 8 17.68 16.73 0.24
CA CYS A 8 16.28 16.35 0.10
C CYS A 8 15.94 15.21 1.06
N ASP A 9 14.68 15.18 1.49
CA ASP A 9 14.09 14.01 2.14
C ASP A 9 13.50 13.05 1.11
N LEU A 10 13.42 11.77 1.47
CA LEU A 10 12.83 10.71 0.66
C LEU A 10 12.02 9.81 1.58
N PHE A 11 10.74 9.64 1.28
CA PHE A 11 9.84 8.74 1.98
C PHE A 11 9.43 7.61 1.02
N LEU A 12 9.42 6.37 1.52
CA LEU A 12 8.94 5.19 0.81
C LEU A 12 7.55 4.84 1.33
N VAL A 13 6.56 4.80 0.44
CA VAL A 13 5.16 4.56 0.83
C VAL A 13 4.52 3.41 0.07
N GLN A 14 3.45 2.85 0.62
CA GLN A 14 2.68 1.77 0.02
C GLN A 14 1.18 2.11 0.08
N ASN A 15 0.46 1.91 -1.02
CA ASN A 15 -0.91 2.38 -1.18
C ASN A 15 -1.98 1.26 -1.30
N GLY A 16 -1.97 0.26 -0.41
CA GLY A 16 -2.99 -0.80 -0.37
C GLY A 16 -2.87 -1.89 -1.44
N ASP A 17 -3.78 -2.85 -1.41
CA ASP A 17 -3.82 -4.05 -2.28
C ASP A 17 -2.50 -4.83 -2.25
N LEU A 18 -2.14 -5.22 -1.03
CA LEU A 18 -1.03 -6.13 -0.76
C LEU A 18 -1.44 -7.58 -1.03
N ASN A 19 -2.71 -7.89 -0.80
CA ASN A 19 -3.29 -9.22 -0.92
C ASN A 19 -3.79 -9.52 -2.33
N ASP A 20 -4.05 -10.81 -2.59
CA ASP A 20 -4.63 -11.34 -3.84
C ASP A 20 -3.89 -11.04 -5.16
N GLY A 21 -3.40 -12.09 -5.81
CA GLY A 21 -2.73 -11.98 -7.12
C GLY A 21 -1.41 -12.72 -7.20
N THR A 22 -0.94 -13.31 -6.10
CA THR A 22 0.24 -14.17 -6.07
C THR A 22 0.01 -15.41 -5.20
N GLY A 23 0.88 -16.41 -5.35
CA GLY A 23 0.88 -17.58 -4.45
C GLY A 23 1.27 -17.26 -3.00
N PHE A 24 1.83 -16.07 -2.72
CA PHE A 24 2.23 -15.64 -1.38
C PHE A 24 1.13 -14.89 -0.63
N SER A 25 0.15 -14.38 -1.36
CA SER A 25 -0.89 -13.48 -0.84
C SER A 25 -2.23 -14.19 -0.58
N ARG A 26 -2.20 -15.51 -0.39
CA ARG A 26 -3.40 -16.32 -0.11
C ARG A 26 -3.93 -16.00 1.29
N THR A 27 -5.24 -15.90 1.49
CA THR A 27 -5.83 -15.65 2.82
C THR A 27 -5.63 -16.83 3.79
N PRO A 28 -5.16 -16.58 5.03
CA PRO A 28 -4.49 -15.35 5.47
C PRO A 28 -3.06 -15.25 4.91
N PRO A 29 -2.54 -14.05 4.58
CA PRO A 29 -1.30 -13.81 3.82
C PRO A 29 -0.02 -14.08 4.63
N ALA A 30 0.06 -15.25 5.26
CA ALA A 30 1.08 -15.61 6.25
C ALA A 30 2.50 -15.76 5.67
N VAL A 31 2.62 -15.90 4.36
CA VAL A 31 3.93 -15.90 3.67
C VAL A 31 4.32 -14.48 3.27
N LEU A 32 3.37 -13.69 2.78
CA LEU A 32 3.63 -12.34 2.29
C LEU A 32 3.92 -11.35 3.42
N VAL A 33 3.10 -11.35 4.47
CA VAL A 33 3.17 -10.36 5.56
C VAL A 33 4.56 -10.25 6.19
N PRO A 34 5.24 -11.35 6.59
CA PRO A 34 6.60 -11.26 7.13
C PRO A 34 7.62 -10.67 6.15
N LEU A 35 7.44 -10.88 4.84
CA LEU A 35 8.30 -10.31 3.81
C LEU A 35 8.04 -8.81 3.62
N LEU A 36 6.79 -8.38 3.74
CA LEU A 36 6.44 -6.95 3.67
C LEU A 36 6.95 -6.18 4.89
N GLN A 37 6.90 -6.77 6.08
CA GLN A 37 7.46 -6.18 7.32
C GLN A 37 8.98 -5.94 7.25
N ARG A 38 9.67 -6.52 6.27
CA ARG A 38 11.10 -6.29 6.01
C ARG A 38 11.36 -5.01 5.23
N MET A 39 10.34 -4.44 4.60
CA MET A 39 10.45 -3.24 3.78
C MET A 39 10.48 -1.98 4.66
N PRO A 40 11.31 -0.98 4.31
CA PRO A 40 11.46 0.24 5.09
C PRO A 40 10.40 1.29 4.69
N PHE A 41 9.13 0.92 4.74
CA PHE A 41 8.05 1.86 4.44
C PHE A 41 7.89 2.88 5.58
N ASP A 42 7.79 4.15 5.22
CA ASP A 42 7.54 5.27 6.14
C ASP A 42 6.04 5.48 6.38
N ALA A 43 5.19 5.11 5.42
CA ALA A 43 3.74 5.11 5.56
C ALA A 43 3.10 4.07 4.62
N LEU A 44 2.04 3.44 5.08
CA LEU A 44 1.26 2.47 4.32
C LEU A 44 -0.23 2.65 4.61
N THR A 45 -1.10 2.19 3.71
CA THR A 45 -2.55 2.12 3.94
C THR A 45 -3.09 0.78 3.45
N THR A 46 -4.39 0.55 3.68
CA THR A 46 -5.14 -0.59 3.16
C THR A 46 -5.69 -0.32 1.76
N GLY A 47 -5.85 -1.38 0.97
CA GLY A 47 -6.71 -1.42 -0.21
C GLY A 47 -7.98 -2.21 0.07
N ASN A 48 -8.79 -2.44 -0.96
CA ASN A 48 -10.02 -3.23 -0.82
C ASN A 48 -9.73 -4.73 -0.65
N HIS A 49 -8.64 -5.24 -1.23
CA HIS A 49 -8.29 -6.66 -1.14
C HIS A 49 -7.95 -7.13 0.27
N GLU A 50 -7.58 -6.22 1.16
CA GLU A 50 -7.38 -6.55 2.57
C GLU A 50 -8.70 -6.70 3.35
N LEU A 51 -9.82 -6.24 2.81
CA LEU A 51 -11.05 -6.01 3.59
C LEU A 51 -12.22 -6.94 3.20
N TYR A 52 -12.05 -7.85 2.24
CA TYR A 52 -13.12 -8.75 1.81
C TYR A 52 -13.44 -9.89 2.79
N GLU A 53 -12.48 -10.28 3.64
CA GLU A 53 -12.61 -11.45 4.50
C GLU A 53 -12.18 -11.12 5.94
N ASN A 54 -13.05 -11.42 6.91
CA ASN A 54 -12.75 -11.23 8.34
C ASN A 54 -11.48 -11.99 8.76
N GLU A 55 -11.24 -13.19 8.24
CA GLU A 55 -10.01 -13.95 8.53
C GLU A 55 -8.75 -13.18 8.15
N ASN A 56 -8.79 -12.44 7.03
CA ASN A 56 -7.67 -11.61 6.63
C ASN A 56 -7.51 -10.38 7.53
N ILE A 57 -8.60 -9.67 7.80
CA ILE A 57 -8.61 -8.50 8.68
C ILE A 57 -8.04 -8.87 10.05
N ASP A 58 -8.55 -9.95 10.65
CA ASP A 58 -8.12 -10.44 11.96
C ASP A 58 -6.64 -10.80 11.96
N TYR A 59 -6.15 -11.42 10.89
CA TYR A 59 -4.72 -11.76 10.76
C TYR A 59 -3.82 -10.52 10.72
N LEU A 60 -4.23 -9.48 9.98
CA LEU A 60 -3.46 -8.24 9.86
C LEU A 60 -3.51 -7.40 11.15
N ALA A 61 -4.68 -7.36 11.80
CA ALA A 61 -4.98 -6.54 12.97
C ALA A 61 -4.72 -7.23 14.32
N GLN A 62 -4.34 -8.51 14.34
CA GLN A 62 -4.04 -9.21 15.58
C GLN A 62 -2.99 -8.44 16.42
N PRO A 63 -3.09 -8.46 17.76
CA PRO A 63 -2.13 -7.77 18.62
C PRO A 63 -0.68 -8.19 18.35
N GLY A 64 0.20 -7.21 18.12
CA GLY A 64 1.59 -7.42 17.71
C GLY A 64 1.76 -7.91 16.27
N GLY A 65 0.69 -7.88 15.47
CA GLY A 65 0.63 -8.35 14.09
C GLY A 65 1.13 -7.34 13.06
N PHE A 66 0.59 -7.41 11.85
CA PHE A 66 1.05 -6.59 10.72
C PHE A 66 0.85 -5.11 10.98
N ILE A 67 -0.37 -4.69 11.33
CA ILE A 67 -0.70 -3.28 11.54
C ILE A 67 0.14 -2.69 12.68
N ASP A 68 0.17 -3.38 13.83
CA ASP A 68 0.95 -2.96 15.01
C ASP A 68 2.44 -2.83 14.72
N SER A 69 3.01 -3.71 13.87
CA SER A 69 4.44 -3.68 13.55
C SER A 69 4.91 -2.38 12.88
N TRP A 70 3.99 -1.61 12.30
CA TRP A 70 4.28 -0.34 11.65
C TRP A 70 4.28 0.86 12.61
N ASN A 71 3.99 0.67 13.90
CA ASN A 71 4.08 1.70 14.95
C ASN A 71 3.36 3.02 14.57
N GLY A 72 2.12 2.88 14.10
CA GLY A 72 1.27 3.98 13.65
C GLY A 72 1.57 4.50 12.24
N SER A 73 2.42 3.82 11.48
CA SER A 73 2.70 4.15 10.07
C SER A 73 1.75 3.44 9.10
N PHE A 74 0.93 2.50 9.59
CA PHE A 74 -0.23 1.98 8.86
C PHE A 74 -1.42 2.91 9.12
N ILE A 75 -1.84 3.64 8.10
CA ILE A 75 -2.78 4.77 8.19
C ILE A 75 -4.11 4.36 7.54
N THR A 76 -5.21 4.50 8.26
CA THR A 76 -6.58 4.18 7.80
C THR A 76 -7.57 5.28 8.23
N SER A 77 -7.48 6.43 7.58
CA SER A 77 -8.23 7.64 7.84
C SER A 77 -9.76 7.48 7.76
N ASN A 78 -10.28 6.56 6.94
CA ASN A 78 -11.71 6.30 6.85
C ASN A 78 -12.08 4.82 6.98
N THR A 79 -11.19 3.97 7.50
CA THR A 79 -11.48 2.57 7.79
C THR A 79 -11.32 2.33 9.28
N LEU A 80 -12.41 1.93 9.91
CA LEU A 80 -12.52 1.73 11.34
C LEU A 80 -12.64 0.23 11.64
N ASP A 81 -12.15 -0.19 12.79
CA ASP A 81 -12.49 -1.48 13.39
C ASP A 81 -13.95 -1.42 13.86
N ALA A 82 -14.78 -2.37 13.41
CA ALA A 82 -16.21 -2.36 13.67
C ALA A 82 -16.58 -2.62 15.15
N ALA A 83 -15.71 -3.30 15.90
CA ALA A 83 -15.95 -3.65 17.29
C ALA A 83 -15.64 -2.49 18.25
N THR A 84 -14.63 -1.69 17.92
CA THR A 84 -14.15 -0.58 18.75
C THR A 84 -14.65 0.79 18.28
N GLY A 85 -14.94 0.93 16.98
CA GLY A 85 -15.22 2.22 16.35
C GLY A 85 -13.98 3.11 16.16
N GLU A 86 -12.80 2.61 16.50
CA GLU A 86 -11.52 3.30 16.32
C GLU A 86 -10.95 3.03 14.92
N HIS A 87 -10.00 3.84 14.48
CA HIS A 87 -9.28 3.58 13.24
C HIS A 87 -8.56 2.22 13.31
N LEU A 88 -8.65 1.43 12.24
CA LEU A 88 -8.01 0.11 12.19
C LEU A 88 -6.48 0.21 12.36
N GLY A 89 -5.87 1.24 11.77
CA GLY A 89 -4.53 1.74 12.05
C GLY A 89 -4.58 3.14 12.65
N SER A 90 -3.66 4.03 12.26
CA SER A 90 -3.71 5.44 12.66
C SER A 90 -4.59 6.27 11.72
N SER A 91 -5.24 7.33 12.22
CA SER A 91 -6.02 8.24 11.36
C SER A 91 -5.15 9.07 10.43
N HIS A 92 -3.94 9.43 10.89
CA HIS A 92 -2.92 10.18 10.16
C HIS A 92 -1.54 9.96 10.80
N LYS A 93 -0.48 10.40 10.13
CA LYS A 93 0.90 10.35 10.64
C LYS A 93 1.68 11.58 10.18
N LEU A 94 2.45 12.20 11.08
CA LEU A 94 3.45 13.19 10.68
C LEU A 94 4.76 12.47 10.34
N LEU A 95 5.13 12.49 9.06
CA LEU A 95 6.43 11.99 8.58
C LEU A 95 7.47 13.10 8.77
N VAL A 96 8.50 12.82 9.56
CA VAL A 96 9.53 13.81 9.90
C VAL A 96 10.82 13.46 9.17
N GLY A 97 11.13 14.26 8.16
CA GLY A 97 12.41 14.25 7.46
C GLY A 97 13.44 15.14 8.16
N ARG A 98 14.60 15.30 7.52
CA ARG A 98 15.68 16.20 7.96
C ARG A 98 15.36 17.67 7.65
N THR A 99 14.58 17.91 6.61
CA THR A 99 14.28 19.23 6.04
C THR A 99 12.79 19.48 5.83
N SER A 100 11.94 18.49 6.11
CA SER A 100 10.51 18.54 5.85
C SER A 100 9.70 17.78 6.89
N ARG A 101 8.48 18.23 7.12
CA ARG A 101 7.43 17.55 7.88
C ARG A 101 6.23 17.35 6.95
N VAL A 102 5.87 16.11 6.69
CA VAL A 102 4.77 15.76 5.77
C VAL A 102 3.64 15.11 6.55
N LEU A 103 2.48 15.76 6.58
CA LEU A 103 1.29 15.20 7.21
C LEU A 103 0.64 14.20 6.24
N ALA A 104 0.64 12.93 6.62
CA ALA A 104 0.16 11.82 5.80
C ALA A 104 -1.21 11.31 6.26
N PHE A 105 -2.11 11.09 5.32
CA PHE A 105 -3.42 10.45 5.49
C PHE A 105 -3.52 9.20 4.61
N GLY A 106 -4.41 8.27 4.97
CA GLY A 106 -4.64 7.00 4.29
C GLY A 106 -6.13 6.76 4.04
N PHE A 107 -6.64 7.03 2.85
CA PHE A 107 -8.06 6.93 2.52
C PHE A 107 -8.35 5.81 1.52
N LEU A 108 -9.35 4.99 1.81
CA LEU A 108 -9.97 4.08 0.85
C LEU A 108 -11.13 4.80 0.13
N TYR A 109 -11.47 4.38 -1.09
CA TYR A 109 -12.75 4.78 -1.71
C TYR A 109 -13.95 4.40 -0.82
N ASP A 110 -15.15 4.87 -1.19
CA ASP A 110 -16.41 4.53 -0.50
C ASP A 110 -16.82 3.06 -0.75
N MET A 111 -15.98 2.11 -0.32
CA MET A 111 -16.15 0.66 -0.42
C MET A 111 -17.40 0.22 0.35
N ARG A 112 -18.18 -0.70 -0.23
CA ARG A 112 -19.45 -1.18 0.35
C ARG A 112 -19.51 -2.68 0.56
N ASP A 113 -18.59 -3.41 -0.06
CA ASP A 113 -18.48 -4.86 -0.07
C ASP A 113 -17.34 -5.35 0.84
N HIS A 114 -17.01 -4.56 1.87
CA HIS A 114 -16.09 -4.98 2.93
C HIS A 114 -16.77 -5.97 3.89
N ALA A 115 -15.97 -6.76 4.59
CA ALA A 115 -16.44 -7.67 5.61
C ALA A 115 -16.85 -6.93 6.91
N ASP A 116 -17.60 -7.62 7.76
CA ASP A 116 -18.28 -7.02 8.92
C ASP A 116 -17.34 -6.57 10.05
N HIS A 117 -16.06 -6.96 10.05
CA HIS A 117 -15.09 -6.55 11.09
C HIS A 117 -14.54 -5.13 10.88
N VAL A 118 -14.84 -4.49 9.75
CA VAL A 118 -14.48 -3.10 9.50
C VAL A 118 -15.69 -2.26 9.10
N ILE A 119 -15.57 -0.95 9.27
CA ILE A 119 -16.51 0.04 8.77
C ILE A 119 -15.73 1.01 7.90
N VAL A 120 -16.15 1.16 6.64
CA VAL A 120 -15.61 2.21 5.76
C VAL A 120 -16.51 3.43 5.83
N THR A 121 -16.03 4.49 6.47
CA THR A 121 -16.73 5.77 6.54
C THR A 121 -16.61 6.47 5.19
N ARG A 122 -17.71 7.06 4.69
CA ARG A 122 -17.65 7.80 3.42
C ARG A 122 -16.65 8.94 3.53
N VAL A 123 -15.86 9.17 2.49
CA VAL A 123 -14.82 10.22 2.50
C VAL A 123 -15.42 11.59 2.80
N GLU A 124 -16.60 11.89 2.22
CA GLU A 124 -17.35 13.12 2.48
C GLU A 124 -17.67 13.35 3.96
N GLU A 125 -17.94 12.28 4.71
CA GLU A 125 -18.24 12.35 6.14
C GLU A 125 -16.94 12.43 6.96
N ALA A 126 -15.93 11.64 6.60
CA ALA A 126 -14.65 11.57 7.31
C ALA A 126 -13.92 12.93 7.33
N VAL A 127 -13.91 13.66 6.22
CA VAL A 127 -13.25 14.99 6.16
C VAL A 127 -13.95 16.08 6.99
N GLN A 128 -15.18 15.83 7.44
CA GLN A 128 -15.92 16.75 8.31
C GLN A 128 -15.67 16.46 9.80
N GLN A 129 -15.02 15.35 10.14
CA GLN A 129 -14.76 14.97 11.52
C GLN A 129 -13.65 15.82 12.14
N ALA A 130 -13.75 16.04 13.44
CA ALA A 130 -12.84 16.90 14.19
C ALA A 130 -11.36 16.51 14.01
N TRP A 131 -11.04 15.20 14.05
CA TRP A 131 -9.66 14.73 13.93
C TRP A 131 -8.99 15.15 12.60
N PHE A 132 -9.74 15.25 11.50
CA PHE A 132 -9.20 15.63 10.20
C PHE A 132 -8.88 17.13 10.16
N VAL A 133 -9.83 17.94 10.64
CA VAL A 133 -9.65 19.39 10.74
C VAL A 133 -8.54 19.73 11.73
N ASP A 134 -8.50 19.08 12.88
CA ASP A 134 -7.48 19.28 13.91
C ASP A 134 -6.09 18.87 13.38
N ALA A 135 -5.97 17.74 12.67
CA ALA A 135 -4.72 17.35 12.05
C ALA A 135 -4.20 18.44 11.09
N LEU A 136 -5.07 19.03 10.27
CA LEU A 136 -4.70 20.07 9.30
C LEU A 136 -4.47 21.46 9.91
N THR A 137 -5.07 21.78 11.06
CA THR A 137 -5.05 23.14 11.63
C THR A 137 -4.20 23.29 12.89
N ALA A 138 -4.02 22.20 13.65
CA ALA A 138 -3.27 22.18 14.92
C ALA A 138 -1.88 21.53 14.80
N THR A 139 -1.56 20.89 13.67
CA THR A 139 -0.24 20.30 13.42
C THR A 139 0.63 21.25 12.61
N GLU A 140 1.90 21.38 12.98
CA GLU A 140 2.88 22.06 12.13
C GLU A 140 3.46 21.09 11.09
N TYR A 141 3.19 21.34 9.82
CA TYR A 141 3.69 20.57 8.67
C TYR A 141 4.02 21.50 7.50
N ASP A 142 4.80 20.99 6.54
CA ASP A 142 5.22 21.73 5.35
C ASP A 142 4.46 21.29 4.10
N ALA A 143 3.92 20.06 4.09
CA ALA A 143 3.14 19.50 2.99
C ALA A 143 2.18 18.41 3.48
N VAL A 144 1.22 18.05 2.62
CA VAL A 144 0.27 16.96 2.86
C VAL A 144 0.49 15.85 1.84
N LEU A 145 0.46 14.61 2.32
CA LEU A 145 0.48 13.40 1.51
C LEU A 145 -0.80 12.60 1.74
N PHE A 146 -1.47 12.23 0.66
CA PHE A 146 -2.59 11.30 0.70
C PHE A 146 -2.18 9.98 0.07
N LEU A 147 -2.19 8.91 0.85
CA LEU A 147 -2.24 7.54 0.33
C LEU A 147 -3.71 7.21 0.11
N THR A 148 -4.14 7.25 -1.15
CA THR A 148 -5.55 7.07 -1.52
C THR A 148 -5.70 5.85 -2.39
N HIS A 149 -6.35 4.80 -1.89
CA HIS A 149 -6.63 3.61 -2.70
C HIS A 149 -7.86 3.87 -3.58
N MET A 150 -7.68 4.77 -4.56
CA MET A 150 -8.68 5.32 -5.48
C MET A 150 -7.99 5.62 -6.81
N ASP A 151 -8.74 5.60 -7.92
CA ASP A 151 -8.21 6.00 -9.24
C ASP A 151 -7.68 7.46 -9.21
N PHE A 152 -6.62 7.73 -9.98
CA PHE A 152 -5.97 9.06 -9.99
C PHE A 152 -6.88 10.26 -10.31
N LYS A 153 -8.00 10.03 -11.01
CA LYS A 153 -9.01 11.04 -11.38
C LYS A 153 -10.37 10.80 -10.70
N ASP A 154 -10.39 10.03 -9.61
CA ASP A 154 -11.61 9.83 -8.84
C ASP A 154 -12.11 11.16 -8.24
N PRO A 155 -13.42 11.48 -8.30
CA PRO A 155 -13.98 12.68 -7.68
C PRO A 155 -13.69 12.81 -6.18
N LEU A 156 -13.47 11.70 -5.46
CA LEU A 156 -13.10 11.72 -4.05
C LEU A 156 -11.71 12.34 -3.82
N VAL A 157 -10.79 12.24 -4.79
CA VAL A 157 -9.50 12.96 -4.76
C VAL A 157 -9.73 14.47 -4.79
N ASP A 158 -10.65 14.93 -5.66
CA ASP A 158 -10.99 16.35 -5.77
C ASP A 158 -11.70 16.85 -4.49
N LEU A 159 -12.52 16.01 -3.87
CA LEU A 159 -13.17 16.29 -2.58
C LEU A 159 -12.15 16.41 -1.44
N LEU A 160 -11.21 15.47 -1.32
CA LEU A 160 -10.13 15.52 -0.33
C LEU A 160 -9.27 16.77 -0.48
N LEU A 161 -8.94 17.13 -1.73
CA LEU A 161 -8.21 18.36 -2.01
C LEU A 161 -9.03 19.59 -1.57
N ALA A 162 -10.31 19.67 -1.94
CA ALA A 162 -11.17 20.78 -1.56
C ALA A 162 -11.27 20.94 -0.02
N ALA A 163 -11.45 19.84 0.72
CA ALA A 163 -11.46 19.85 2.18
C ALA A 163 -10.11 20.30 2.77
N THR A 164 -9.01 19.80 2.23
CA THR A 164 -7.66 20.22 2.64
C THR A 164 -7.45 21.71 2.40
N ARG A 165 -7.87 22.23 1.24
CA ARG A 165 -7.75 23.65 0.89
C ARG A 165 -8.59 24.53 1.80
N ALA A 166 -9.76 24.08 2.23
CA ALA A 166 -10.61 24.79 3.17
C ALA A 166 -9.98 24.94 4.57
N SER A 167 -9.22 23.93 5.03
CA SER A 167 -8.57 23.95 6.35
C SER A 167 -7.15 24.51 6.35
N ALA A 168 -6.34 24.20 5.34
CA ALA A 168 -4.90 24.47 5.29
C ALA A 168 -4.50 25.58 4.30
N GLY A 169 -5.40 25.96 3.39
CA GLY A 169 -5.16 26.98 2.38
C GLY A 169 -4.47 26.49 1.10
N ALA A 170 -4.46 27.35 0.08
CA ALA A 170 -3.97 27.03 -1.27
C ALA A 170 -2.44 26.93 -1.40
N ALA A 171 -1.69 27.43 -0.42
CA ALA A 171 -0.22 27.46 -0.48
C ALA A 171 0.42 26.10 -0.15
N VAL A 172 -0.28 25.21 0.57
CA VAL A 172 0.26 23.92 1.01
C VAL A 172 0.44 22.97 -0.18
N PRO A 173 1.63 22.39 -0.43
CA PRO A 173 1.78 21.31 -1.39
C PRO A 173 0.97 20.08 -0.96
N VAL A 174 0.22 19.48 -1.89
CA VAL A 174 -0.54 18.25 -1.66
C VAL A 174 -0.19 17.21 -2.72
N LEU A 175 0.31 16.06 -2.31
CA LEU A 175 0.54 14.93 -3.21
C LEU A 175 -0.46 13.82 -2.90
N PHE A 176 -1.18 13.35 -3.91
CA PHE A 176 -1.96 12.13 -3.83
C PHE A 176 -1.18 11.00 -4.51
N VAL A 177 -0.88 9.95 -3.74
CA VAL A 177 -0.46 8.65 -4.25
C VAL A 177 -1.72 7.83 -4.40
N THR A 178 -2.15 7.63 -5.64
CA THR A 178 -3.39 6.95 -6.03
C THR A 178 -3.15 5.50 -6.44
N GLY A 179 -4.22 4.73 -6.65
CA GLY A 179 -4.18 3.28 -6.82
C GLY A 179 -5.50 2.71 -7.34
N HIS A 180 -5.78 1.44 -7.02
CA HIS A 180 -7.01 0.71 -7.37
C HIS A 180 -7.23 0.42 -8.87
N SER A 181 -7.10 1.41 -9.75
CA SER A 181 -7.42 1.24 -11.18
C SER A 181 -6.28 0.64 -12.01
N HIS A 182 -5.12 0.41 -11.38
CA HIS A 182 -4.04 -0.40 -11.91
C HIS A 182 -3.35 0.24 -13.13
N VAL A 183 -3.28 1.58 -13.17
CA VAL A 183 -2.70 2.35 -14.29
C VAL A 183 -1.45 3.14 -13.89
N ARG A 184 -0.64 3.50 -14.89
CA ARG A 184 0.44 4.50 -14.73
C ARG A 184 -0.11 5.84 -15.18
N ALA A 185 -0.53 6.69 -14.25
CA ALA A 185 -1.22 7.93 -14.59
C ALA A 185 -0.83 9.08 -13.65
N TYR A 186 -0.95 10.30 -14.17
CA TYR A 186 -0.63 11.52 -13.43
C TYR A 186 -1.61 12.63 -13.84
N ARG A 187 -2.02 13.44 -12.86
CA ARG A 187 -2.90 14.59 -13.07
C ARG A 187 -2.47 15.74 -12.16
N ASP A 188 -2.20 16.90 -12.74
CA ASP A 188 -2.14 18.15 -11.97
C ASP A 188 -3.56 18.51 -11.52
N LEU A 189 -3.73 18.75 -10.22
CA LEU A 189 -5.01 19.11 -9.63
C LEU A 189 -5.14 20.62 -9.48
N ASP A 190 -4.08 21.27 -9.00
CA ASP A 190 -3.90 22.71 -8.97
C ASP A 190 -2.39 23.07 -9.01
N THR A 191 -2.03 24.36 -8.90
CA THR A 191 -0.62 24.80 -8.95
C THR A 191 0.29 24.24 -7.84
N ARG A 192 -0.31 23.68 -6.79
CA ARG A 192 0.30 23.16 -5.56
C ARG A 192 -0.27 21.77 -5.20
N ALA A 193 -0.87 21.04 -6.15
CA ALA A 193 -1.37 19.69 -5.92
C ALA A 193 -1.34 18.81 -7.17
N ALA A 194 -1.01 17.54 -6.96
CA ALA A 194 -0.99 16.54 -8.02
C ALA A 194 -1.45 15.18 -7.52
N SER A 195 -1.98 14.36 -8.44
CA SER A 195 -2.34 12.96 -8.23
C SER A 195 -1.51 12.06 -9.13
N PHE A 196 -0.96 10.99 -8.55
CA PHE A 196 -0.05 10.08 -9.23
C PHE A 196 -0.33 8.63 -8.85
N GLU A 197 -0.59 7.80 -9.86
CA GLU A 197 -0.82 6.36 -9.72
C GLU A 197 0.31 5.58 -10.39
N ALA A 198 0.86 4.61 -9.64
CA ALA A 198 2.10 3.92 -9.97
C ALA A 198 1.89 2.46 -10.41
N GLY A 199 0.94 2.20 -11.31
CA GLY A 199 0.78 0.89 -11.94
C GLY A 199 0.31 -0.20 -10.99
N ARG A 200 0.88 -1.42 -11.13
CA ARG A 200 0.40 -2.61 -10.40
C ARG A 200 1.44 -3.73 -10.34
N TYR A 201 1.20 -4.73 -9.49
CA TYR A 201 1.89 -6.04 -9.52
C TYR A 201 3.42 -5.96 -9.48
N LEU A 202 3.96 -4.91 -8.84
CA LEU A 202 5.38 -4.61 -8.84
C LEU A 202 5.97 -4.58 -10.26
N ASP A 203 5.23 -4.04 -11.22
CA ASP A 203 5.73 -3.73 -12.58
C ASP A 203 6.39 -2.34 -12.62
N THR A 204 6.03 -1.49 -11.66
CA THR A 204 6.39 -0.08 -11.55
C THR A 204 6.78 0.25 -10.12
N ILE A 205 7.80 1.09 -9.97
CA ILE A 205 8.10 1.86 -8.78
C ILE A 205 7.82 3.31 -9.13
N GLY A 206 6.81 3.88 -8.49
CA GLY A 206 6.48 5.30 -8.66
C GLY A 206 7.49 6.17 -7.93
N PHE A 207 7.98 7.20 -8.61
CA PHE A 207 8.72 8.28 -7.99
C PHE A 207 7.99 9.58 -8.24
N ALA A 208 7.72 10.34 -7.19
CA ALA A 208 7.18 11.69 -7.27
C ALA A 208 7.98 12.61 -6.34
N SER A 209 8.17 13.85 -6.76
CA SER A 209 8.90 14.86 -6.00
C SER A 209 8.25 16.22 -6.16
N PHE A 210 8.31 17.05 -5.13
CA PHE A 210 7.79 18.41 -5.19
C PHE A 210 8.62 19.38 -4.34
N SER A 211 8.48 20.67 -4.63
CA SER A 211 9.13 21.73 -3.85
C SER A 211 8.21 22.26 -2.76
N LEU A 212 8.75 22.44 -1.55
CA LEU A 212 8.05 23.09 -0.45
C LEU A 212 7.84 24.59 -0.72
N SER A 213 8.77 25.24 -1.40
CA SER A 213 8.66 26.66 -1.75
C SER A 213 7.67 26.89 -2.91
N PRO A 214 6.90 27.99 -2.89
CA PRO A 214 6.04 28.35 -4.01
C PRO A 214 6.87 28.58 -5.29
N PRO A 215 6.30 28.34 -6.48
CA PRO A 215 6.99 28.62 -7.73
C PRO A 215 7.36 30.10 -7.81
N PRO A 216 8.53 30.47 -8.36
CA PRO A 216 8.93 31.86 -8.51
C PRO A 216 7.87 32.63 -9.34
N SER A 217 7.51 33.83 -8.89
CA SER A 217 6.53 34.66 -9.58
C SER A 217 6.97 34.92 -11.03
N VAL A 218 6.02 34.78 -11.96
CA VAL A 218 6.28 34.77 -13.40
C VAL A 218 6.71 36.17 -13.87
N ALA A 219 7.99 36.48 -13.74
CA ALA A 219 8.65 37.63 -14.38
C ALA A 219 9.76 37.20 -15.36
N SER A 220 9.92 35.90 -15.64
CA SER A 220 10.83 35.44 -16.69
C SER A 220 10.22 34.31 -17.51
N SER A 221 10.00 34.61 -18.79
CA SER A 221 9.44 33.76 -19.82
C SER A 221 10.46 32.73 -20.29
N SER A 222 10.73 31.70 -19.49
CA SER A 222 11.28 30.45 -20.00
C SER A 222 10.30 29.33 -19.70
N ALA A 223 10.10 28.41 -20.64
CA ALA A 223 9.28 27.21 -20.47
C ALA A 223 9.74 26.28 -19.32
N ALA A 224 10.79 26.67 -18.59
CA ALA A 224 11.32 26.07 -17.38
C ALA A 224 10.88 26.83 -16.10
N ALA A 225 9.78 27.60 -16.15
CA ALA A 225 9.02 27.96 -14.95
C ALA A 225 8.49 26.65 -14.33
N ALA A 226 9.35 26.04 -13.51
CA ALA A 226 9.38 24.64 -13.18
C ALA A 226 8.06 24.14 -12.57
N ALA A 227 7.57 23.01 -13.08
CA ALA A 227 6.46 22.30 -12.45
C ALA A 227 6.77 22.08 -10.96
N THR A 228 5.85 22.47 -10.07
CA THR A 228 5.99 22.27 -8.62
C THR A 228 6.15 20.79 -8.28
N PHE A 229 5.61 19.90 -9.12
CA PHE A 229 5.63 18.45 -9.00
C PHE A 229 6.31 17.83 -10.22
N ALA A 230 7.08 16.77 -9.97
CA ALA A 230 7.64 15.90 -11.00
C ALA A 230 7.32 14.46 -10.63
N HIS A 231 7.14 13.61 -11.64
CA HIS A 231 6.90 12.19 -11.46
C HIS A 231 7.70 11.36 -12.46
N LEU A 232 7.92 10.09 -12.13
CA LEU A 232 8.57 9.10 -12.97
C LEU A 232 8.00 7.72 -12.65
N ASN A 233 7.66 6.98 -13.70
CA ASN A 233 7.37 5.56 -13.61
C ASN A 233 8.67 4.80 -13.87
N ILE A 234 9.21 4.14 -12.85
CA ILE A 234 10.42 3.33 -12.96
C ILE A 234 10.00 1.88 -13.12
N ASP A 235 10.33 1.24 -14.24
CA ASP A 235 10.06 -0.20 -14.37
C ASP A 235 10.76 -0.96 -13.24
N ALA A 236 10.06 -1.89 -12.59
CA ALA A 236 10.53 -2.60 -11.41
C ALA A 236 11.54 -3.72 -11.76
N ASN A 237 12.63 -3.35 -12.44
CA ASN A 237 13.76 -4.20 -12.75
C ASN A 237 15.07 -3.54 -12.29
N ARG A 238 16.14 -4.33 -12.15
CA ARG A 238 17.41 -3.84 -11.61
C ARG A 238 18.04 -2.74 -12.45
N ALA A 239 17.92 -2.80 -13.78
CA ALA A 239 18.54 -1.82 -14.66
C ALA A 239 17.87 -0.45 -14.50
N SER A 240 16.53 -0.41 -14.55
CA SER A 240 15.76 0.83 -14.39
C SER A 240 15.92 1.43 -12.99
N MET A 241 15.87 0.61 -11.94
CA MET A 241 16.13 1.08 -10.57
C MET A 241 17.55 1.65 -10.40
N ALA A 242 18.56 1.03 -11.00
CA ALA A 242 19.94 1.48 -10.89
C ALA A 242 20.14 2.81 -11.61
N ALA A 243 19.60 2.93 -12.82
CA ALA A 243 19.61 4.16 -13.58
C ALA A 243 18.90 5.29 -12.83
N ALA A 244 17.72 5.04 -12.25
CA ALA A 244 16.99 6.02 -11.45
C ALA A 244 17.76 6.44 -10.18
N ALA A 245 18.50 5.52 -9.57
CA ALA A 245 19.38 5.81 -8.44
C ALA A 245 20.71 6.49 -8.84
N GLY A 246 20.98 6.69 -10.13
CA GLY A 246 22.23 7.27 -10.63
C GLY A 246 23.43 6.34 -10.51
N LEU A 247 23.22 5.03 -10.46
CA LEU A 247 24.26 4.01 -10.35
C LEU A 247 24.69 3.55 -11.76
N ALA A 248 26.00 3.52 -12.01
CA ALA A 248 26.55 3.06 -13.28
C ALA A 248 26.41 1.54 -13.48
N ASP A 249 26.47 0.77 -12.39
CA ASP A 249 26.35 -0.69 -12.41
C ASP A 249 25.13 -1.16 -11.62
N PRO A 250 24.15 -1.82 -12.25
CA PRO A 250 22.98 -2.40 -11.58
C PRO A 250 23.30 -3.41 -10.47
N ALA A 251 24.49 -4.03 -10.47
CA ALA A 251 24.90 -4.90 -9.38
C ALA A 251 25.06 -4.14 -8.06
N SER A 252 25.37 -2.84 -8.12
CA SER A 252 25.55 -1.97 -6.95
C SER A 252 24.26 -1.73 -6.16
N LEU A 253 23.08 -2.06 -6.72
CA LEU A 253 21.82 -2.02 -5.97
C LEU A 253 21.73 -3.07 -4.85
N LEU A 254 22.50 -4.15 -4.95
CA LEU A 254 22.36 -5.28 -4.03
C LEU A 254 23.03 -4.97 -2.69
N THR A 255 22.24 -4.51 -1.73
CA THR A 255 22.68 -4.35 -0.34
C THR A 255 22.68 -5.69 0.41
N ALA A 256 23.34 -5.75 1.57
CA ALA A 256 23.31 -6.93 2.44
C ALA A 256 21.87 -7.26 2.89
N ALA A 257 21.08 -6.25 3.28
CA ALA A 257 19.68 -6.42 3.64
C ALA A 257 18.82 -6.91 2.46
N GLY A 258 19.02 -6.34 1.26
CA GLY A 258 18.33 -6.79 0.05
C GLY A 258 18.71 -8.22 -0.35
N ALA A 259 19.98 -8.61 -0.16
CA ALA A 259 20.42 -9.99 -0.39
C ALA A 259 19.79 -10.98 0.60
N ALA A 260 19.65 -10.60 1.87
CA ALA A 260 18.98 -11.39 2.89
C ALA A 260 17.48 -11.57 2.58
N LEU A 261 16.76 -10.48 2.30
CA LEU A 261 15.33 -10.53 1.93
C LEU A 261 15.11 -11.35 0.66
N ARG A 262 15.95 -11.19 -0.36
CA ARG A 262 15.91 -12.05 -1.56
C ARG A 262 16.08 -13.54 -1.21
N GLY A 263 16.93 -13.86 -0.23
CA GLY A 263 17.11 -15.22 0.28
C GLY A 263 15.85 -15.75 0.96
N GLU A 264 15.18 -14.93 1.76
CA GLU A 264 13.89 -15.26 2.41
C GLU A 264 12.79 -15.51 1.39
N ILE A 265 12.64 -14.63 0.39
CA ILE A 265 11.68 -14.79 -0.72
C ILE A 265 11.91 -16.12 -1.45
N LYS A 266 13.17 -16.48 -1.74
CA LYS A 266 13.50 -17.74 -2.41
C LYS A 266 13.13 -18.96 -1.57
N ARG A 267 13.41 -18.93 -0.27
CA ARG A 267 13.05 -20.02 0.65
C ARG A 267 11.54 -20.17 0.74
N ALA A 268 10.82 -19.06 0.97
CA ALA A 268 9.37 -19.03 0.98
C ALA A 268 8.77 -19.67 -0.30
N ALA A 269 9.30 -19.32 -1.48
CA ALA A 269 8.85 -19.90 -2.75
C ALA A 269 9.06 -21.42 -2.82
N GLN A 270 10.22 -21.90 -2.36
CA GLN A 270 10.56 -23.33 -2.35
C GLN A 270 9.69 -24.12 -1.38
N ASP A 271 9.43 -23.55 -0.20
CA ASP A 271 8.62 -24.17 0.84
C ASP A 271 7.15 -24.28 0.39
N SER A 272 6.60 -23.20 -0.18
CA SER A 272 5.24 -23.21 -0.76
C SER A 272 5.11 -24.26 -1.87
N ALA A 273 6.08 -24.35 -2.79
CA ALA A 273 6.08 -25.35 -3.86
C ALA A 273 6.15 -26.79 -3.30
N SER A 274 6.99 -27.02 -2.29
CA SER A 274 7.16 -28.32 -1.65
C SER A 274 5.89 -28.79 -0.93
N ALA A 275 5.23 -27.88 -0.22
CA ALA A 275 3.95 -28.13 0.45
C ALA A 275 2.86 -28.53 -0.55
N MET A 276 2.75 -27.81 -1.68
CA MET A 276 1.80 -28.14 -2.75
C MET A 276 2.06 -29.53 -3.35
N CYS A 277 3.31 -29.88 -3.66
CA CYS A 277 3.65 -31.21 -4.14
C CYS A 277 3.32 -32.31 -3.13
N SER A 278 3.55 -32.07 -1.83
CA SER A 278 3.19 -33.01 -0.76
C SER A 278 1.68 -33.22 -0.68
N ALA A 279 0.89 -32.14 -0.70
CA ALA A 279 -0.57 -32.20 -0.69
C ALA A 279 -1.13 -32.97 -1.92
N ALA A 280 -0.59 -32.70 -3.11
CA ALA A 280 -0.97 -33.42 -4.33
C ALA A 280 -0.65 -34.92 -4.25
N ARG A 281 0.51 -35.30 -3.69
CA ARG A 281 0.86 -36.70 -3.44
C ARG A 281 -0.09 -37.37 -2.45
N HIS A 282 -0.46 -36.69 -1.36
CA HIS A 282 -1.43 -37.20 -0.37
C HIS A 282 -2.85 -37.35 -0.95
N ALA A 283 -3.29 -36.41 -1.79
CA ALA A 283 -4.57 -36.51 -2.47
C ALA A 283 -4.60 -37.69 -3.47
N ARG A 284 -3.49 -37.92 -4.19
CA ARG A 284 -3.35 -39.04 -5.14
C ARG A 284 -3.32 -40.39 -4.42
N THR A 285 -2.62 -40.51 -3.29
CA THR A 285 -2.61 -41.73 -2.48
C THR A 285 -3.96 -42.00 -1.81
N ARG A 286 -4.70 -40.98 -1.36
CA ARG A 286 -6.09 -41.13 -0.89
C ARG A 286 -7.04 -41.62 -1.99
N ARG A 287 -6.95 -41.06 -3.22
CA ARG A 287 -7.75 -41.56 -4.36
C ARG A 287 -7.42 -43.01 -4.71
N LEU A 288 -6.15 -43.39 -4.70
CA LEU A 288 -5.72 -44.77 -4.97
C LEU A 288 -6.18 -45.75 -3.87
N ARG A 289 -6.19 -45.34 -2.59
CA ARG A 289 -6.72 -46.17 -1.49
C ARG A 289 -8.24 -46.27 -1.49
N GLY A 290 -8.96 -45.26 -1.99
CA GLY A 290 -10.42 -45.29 -2.15
C GLY A 290 -10.92 -46.21 -3.28
N TRP A 291 -10.03 -46.69 -4.15
CA TRP A 291 -10.35 -47.67 -5.20
C TRP A 291 -10.05 -49.13 -4.82
N ALA A 292 -9.48 -49.38 -3.64
CA ALA A 292 -9.43 -50.72 -3.07
C ALA A 292 -10.84 -51.11 -2.58
N ARG A 293 -11.65 -51.70 -3.46
CA ARG A 293 -12.93 -52.32 -3.10
C ARG A 293 -12.74 -53.29 -1.92
N PRO A 294 -13.66 -53.34 -0.93
CA PRO A 294 -13.69 -54.44 0.00
C PRO A 294 -14.01 -55.71 -0.80
N SER A 295 -13.15 -56.72 -0.72
CA SER A 295 -13.47 -58.06 -1.22
C SER A 295 -14.64 -58.62 -0.42
N HIS A 296 -15.83 -58.60 -1.01
CA HIS A 296 -16.97 -59.38 -0.51
C HIS A 296 -16.76 -60.86 -0.85
N SER A 297 -16.34 -61.64 0.15
CA SER A 297 -16.74 -63.05 0.32
C SER A 297 -17.87 -63.03 1.35
N GLY A 298 -19.13 -63.29 1.02
CA GLY A 298 -19.65 -64.55 0.49
C GLY A 298 -20.32 -65.29 1.64
N GLY A 299 -21.65 -65.39 1.65
CA GLY A 299 -22.39 -66.10 2.70
C GLY A 299 -23.89 -65.80 2.70
N SER A 300 -24.60 -66.30 1.70
CA SER A 300 -26.06 -66.35 1.63
C SER A 300 -26.63 -67.42 2.57
N THR A 301 -27.69 -67.10 3.32
CA THR A 301 -28.71 -68.09 3.69
C THR A 301 -30.09 -67.43 3.67
N TRP A 302 -30.88 -67.84 2.68
CA TRP A 302 -32.34 -67.68 2.64
C TRP A 302 -33.01 -68.66 3.60
N THR A 303 -34.09 -68.24 4.27
CA THR A 303 -35.34 -69.02 4.37
C THR A 303 -36.47 -68.18 4.98
N ARG A 304 -37.58 -68.15 4.21
CA ARG A 304 -39.02 -67.96 4.51
C ARG A 304 -39.46 -67.16 5.74
#